data_AF-A0A8D8IIR5-F1
#
_entry.id   AF-A0A8D8IIR5-F1
#
_cell.length_a   1.000
_cell.length_b   1.000
_cell.length_c   1.000
_cell.angle_alpha   90.00
_cell.angle_beta   90.00
_cell.angle_gamma   90.00
#
_symmetry.space_group_name_H-M   'P 1'
#
loop_
_entity.id
_entity.type
_entity.pdbx_description
1 polymer ?
#
loop_
_entity_poly.entity_id
_entity_poly.type
_entity_poly.pdbx_seq_one_letter_code
_entity_poly.pdbx_strand_id
1 'polypeptide(L)'
;MVHTKSQEEIFCNLEKFSELTQWVRTIRDNIEEMRKAVSTPSFHYNDKVIREKVERRIGQSIDLCKRIHNAIKRLHEELEQDERRGSVLFRIKHTQFIVIKDDYLSAYREHEEFVNYYEDKIKKLMKLEAKASEF
;
A
#
# COMPACT_ATOMS: atom_id res chain seq x y z
N MET A 1 -33.03 -8.66 15.35
CA MET A 1 -33.45 -8.29 13.98
C MET A 1 -32.90 -9.35 13.04
N VAL A 2 -33.72 -9.94 12.18
CA VAL A 2 -33.26 -10.89 11.16
C VAL A 2 -32.91 -10.07 9.91
N HIS A 3 -31.66 -10.16 9.45
CA HIS A 3 -31.23 -9.48 8.23
C HIS A 3 -31.76 -10.21 7.00
N THR A 4 -32.10 -9.46 5.95
CA THR A 4 -32.40 -10.10 4.66
C THR A 4 -31.09 -10.56 4.01
N LYS A 5 -31.16 -11.60 3.17
CA LYS A 5 -29.99 -12.09 2.41
C LYS A 5 -29.25 -10.98 1.64
N SER A 6 -29.97 -9.99 1.14
CA SER A 6 -29.41 -8.80 0.49
C SER A 6 -28.68 -7.85 1.44
N GLN A 7 -29.14 -7.70 2.67
CA GLN A 7 -28.47 -6.90 3.70
C GLN A 7 -27.16 -7.57 4.14
N GLU A 8 -27.18 -8.89 4.34
CA GLU A 8 -25.97 -9.67 4.67
C GLU A 8 -24.91 -9.54 3.58
N GLU A 9 -25.32 -9.61 2.32
CA GLU A 9 -24.43 -9.41 1.18
C GLU A 9 -23.82 -8.00 1.15
N ILE A 10 -24.60 -6.97 1.46
CA ILE A 10 -24.09 -5.59 1.57
C ILE A 10 -23.05 -5.48 2.69
N PHE A 11 -23.33 -6.00 3.88
CA PHE A 11 -22.39 -5.93 5.00
C PHE A 11 -21.09 -6.65 4.70
N CYS A 12 -21.15 -7.85 4.13
CA CYS A 12 -19.95 -8.59 3.73
C CYS A 12 -19.10 -7.79 2.71
N ASN A 13 -19.72 -7.15 1.73
CA ASN A 13 -18.96 -6.31 0.78
C ASN A 13 -18.33 -5.09 1.44
N LEU A 14 -19.06 -4.41 2.34
CA LEU A 14 -18.54 -3.26 3.07
C LEU A 14 -17.34 -3.64 3.95
N GLU A 15 -17.39 -4.80 4.60
CA GLU A 15 -16.25 -5.32 5.37
C GLU A 15 -15.02 -5.57 4.48
N LYS A 16 -15.18 -6.22 3.32
CA LYS A 16 -14.09 -6.44 2.36
C LYS A 16 -13.43 -5.13 1.91
N PHE A 17 -14.24 -4.13 1.56
CA PHE A 17 -13.71 -2.82 1.12
C PHE A 17 -13.09 -2.02 2.27
N SER A 18 -13.64 -2.12 3.48
CA SER A 18 -13.07 -1.50 4.67
C SER A 18 -11.69 -2.08 5.00
N GLU A 19 -11.54 -3.40 4.91
CA GLU A 19 -10.27 -4.08 5.14
C GLU A 19 -9.21 -3.65 4.10
N LEU A 20 -9.57 -3.65 2.82
CA LEU A 20 -8.68 -3.16 1.75
C LEU A 20 -8.25 -1.70 1.99
N THR A 21 -9.20 -0.84 2.35
CA THR A 21 -8.93 0.57 2.66
C THR A 21 -7.94 0.69 3.81
N GLN A 22 -8.07 -0.13 4.85
CA GLN A 22 -7.15 -0.13 5.98
C GLN A 22 -5.74 -0.58 5.58
N TRP A 23 -5.62 -1.60 4.71
CA TRP A 23 -4.31 -2.03 4.20
C TRP A 23 -3.64 -0.96 3.35
N VAL A 24 -4.38 -0.29 2.46
CA VAL A 24 -3.86 0.81 1.64
C VAL A 24 -3.40 1.99 2.50
N ARG A 25 -4.18 2.36 3.52
CA ARG A 25 -3.76 3.38 4.51
C ARG A 25 -2.48 2.99 5.23
N THR A 26 -2.35 1.73 5.64
CA THR A 26 -1.15 1.23 6.32
C THR A 26 0.11 1.35 5.44
N ILE A 27 -0.01 1.16 4.12
CA ILE A 27 1.11 1.40 3.18
C ILE A 27 1.51 2.89 3.21
N ARG A 28 0.55 3.81 3.16
CA ARG A 28 0.83 5.26 3.23
C ARG A 28 1.44 5.69 4.56
N ASP A 29 0.95 5.14 5.67
CA ASP A 29 1.51 5.40 6.99
C ASP A 29 2.96 4.91 7.08
N ASN A 30 3.26 3.75 6.48
CA ASN A 30 4.64 3.25 6.37
C ASN A 30 5.51 4.20 5.56
N ILE A 31 5.04 4.67 4.39
CA ILE A 31 5.78 5.62 3.55
C ILE A 31 6.11 6.89 4.34
N GLU A 32 5.12 7.47 5.01
CA GLU A 32 5.30 8.71 5.77
C GLU A 32 6.31 8.55 6.92
N GLU A 33 6.21 7.43 7.65
CA GLU A 33 7.15 7.08 8.70
C GLU A 33 8.58 6.88 8.20
N MET A 34 8.74 6.25 7.03
CA MET A 34 10.05 6.10 6.41
C MET A 34 10.59 7.45 5.90
N ARG A 35 9.76 8.29 5.28
CA ARG A 35 10.13 9.66 4.86
C ARG A 35 10.63 10.48 6.05
N LYS A 36 9.93 10.46 7.19
CA LYS A 36 10.36 11.13 8.42
C LYS A 36 11.71 10.62 8.90
N ALA A 37 11.90 9.30 8.93
CA ALA A 37 13.14 8.69 9.40
C ALA A 37 14.37 9.09 8.58
N VAL A 38 14.22 9.23 7.26
CA VAL A 38 15.33 9.54 6.35
C VAL A 38 15.49 11.03 6.06
N SER A 39 14.56 11.88 6.48
CA SER A 39 14.62 13.34 6.25
C SER A 39 15.29 14.09 7.40
N THR A 40 15.68 13.41 8.47
CA THR A 40 16.41 14.03 9.58
C THR A 40 17.81 14.46 9.12
N PRO A 41 18.30 15.64 9.54
CA PRO A 41 19.66 16.09 9.22
C PRO A 41 20.75 15.16 9.76
N SER A 42 20.46 14.41 10.83
CA SER A 42 21.34 13.41 11.42
C SER A 42 21.25 12.04 10.74
N PHE A 43 20.50 11.90 9.64
CA PHE A 43 20.39 10.64 8.93
C PHE A 43 21.75 10.21 8.38
N HIS A 44 22.18 9.01 8.77
CA HIS A 44 23.35 8.35 8.23
C HIS A 44 22.95 6.96 7.73
N TYR A 45 23.36 6.58 6.52
CA TYR A 45 22.94 5.29 5.93
C TYR A 45 23.49 4.07 6.69
N ASN A 46 24.63 4.22 7.38
CA ASN A 46 25.17 3.22 8.32
C ASN A 46 24.50 3.22 9.71
N ASP A 47 23.52 4.09 9.99
CA ASP A 47 22.72 3.98 11.22
C ASP A 47 21.87 2.70 11.15
N LYS A 48 22.31 1.68 11.90
CA LYS A 48 21.67 0.37 11.93
C LYS A 48 20.21 0.45 12.36
N VAL A 49 19.88 1.31 13.35
CA VAL A 49 18.52 1.42 13.89
C VAL A 49 17.58 2.00 12.84
N ILE A 50 18.00 3.06 12.16
CA ILE A 50 17.19 3.68 11.11
C ILE A 50 17.05 2.73 9.91
N ARG A 51 18.15 2.10 9.48
CA ARG A 51 18.14 1.15 8.36
C ARG A 51 17.19 -0.01 8.60
N GLU A 52 17.29 -0.69 9.75
CA GLU A 52 16.40 -1.80 10.09
C GLU A 52 14.93 -1.36 10.18
N LYS A 53 14.66 -0.13 10.67
CA LYS A 53 13.30 0.42 10.71
C LYS A 53 12.73 0.63 9.30
N VAL A 54 13.52 1.17 8.38
CA VAL A 54 13.11 1.39 6.98
C VAL A 54 12.92 0.06 6.26
N GLU A 55 13.90 -0.85 6.32
CA GLU A 55 13.83 -2.18 5.69
C GLU A 55 12.63 -2.99 6.18
N ARG A 56 12.33 -2.95 7.48
CA ARG A 56 11.15 -3.61 8.05
C ARG A 56 9.85 -3.06 7.45
N ARG A 57 9.72 -1.74 7.33
CA ARG A 57 8.51 -1.10 6.78
C ARG A 57 8.37 -1.33 5.26
N ILE A 58 9.47 -1.40 4.53
CA ILE A 58 9.47 -1.85 3.11
C ILE A 58 8.94 -3.29 3.04
N GLY A 59 9.47 -4.21 3.84
CA GLY A 59 9.01 -5.60 3.88
C GLY A 59 7.52 -5.72 4.20
N GLN A 60 7.04 -5.01 5.23
CA GLN A 60 5.62 -4.95 5.58
C GLN A 60 4.75 -4.41 4.43
N SER A 61 5.21 -3.37 3.75
CA SER A 61 4.47 -2.77 2.63
C SER A 61 4.40 -3.71 1.44
N ILE A 62 5.48 -4.42 1.11
CA ILE A 62 5.50 -5.44 0.05
C ILE A 62 4.51 -6.57 0.36
N ASP A 63 4.48 -7.04 1.61
CA ASP A 63 3.54 -8.10 2.02
C ASP A 63 2.09 -7.62 1.93
N LEU A 64 1.81 -6.37 2.29
CA LEU A 64 0.49 -5.75 2.09
C LEU A 64 0.14 -5.63 0.61
N CYS A 65 1.05 -5.19 -0.24
CA CYS A 65 0.83 -5.12 -1.70
C CYS A 65 0.43 -6.48 -2.28
N LYS A 66 1.12 -7.57 -1.88
CA LYS A 66 0.76 -8.94 -2.29
C LYS A 66 -0.65 -9.32 -1.82
N ARG A 67 -1.00 -9.01 -0.56
CA ARG A 67 -2.33 -9.31 0.00
C ARG A 67 -3.43 -8.53 -0.73
N ILE A 68 -3.24 -7.22 -0.93
CA ILE A 68 -4.18 -6.35 -1.64
C ILE A 68 -4.35 -6.81 -3.09
N HIS A 69 -3.26 -7.12 -3.79
CA HIS A 69 -3.31 -7.61 -5.16
C HIS A 69 -4.18 -8.87 -5.29
N ASN A 70 -3.98 -9.85 -4.40
CA ASN A 70 -4.77 -11.08 -4.39
C ASN A 70 -6.26 -10.81 -4.06
N ALA A 71 -6.54 -9.89 -3.13
CA ALA A 71 -7.91 -9.50 -2.79
C ALA A 71 -8.61 -8.78 -3.95
N ILE A 72 -7.94 -7.83 -4.61
CA ILE A 72 -8.43 -7.14 -5.81
C ILE A 72 -8.70 -8.15 -6.92
N LYS A 73 -7.80 -9.11 -7.15
CA LYS A 73 -8.00 -10.15 -8.16
C LYS A 73 -9.28 -10.97 -7.89
N ARG A 74 -9.47 -11.43 -6.66
CA ARG A 74 -10.69 -12.17 -6.26
C ARG A 74 -11.96 -11.32 -6.42
N LEU A 75 -11.93 -10.07 -5.98
CA LEU A 75 -13.07 -9.15 -6.14
C LEU A 75 -13.40 -8.90 -7.62
N HIS A 76 -12.39 -8.84 -8.49
CA HIS A 76 -12.61 -8.69 -9.92
C HIS A 76 -13.33 -9.90 -10.51
N GLU A 77 -12.86 -11.11 -10.17
CA GLU A 77 -13.50 -12.38 -10.57
C GLU A 77 -14.94 -12.49 -10.03
N GLU A 78 -15.19 -12.06 -8.79
CA GLU A 78 -16.55 -11.99 -8.20
C GLU A 78 -17.46 -11.01 -8.98
N LEU A 79 -16.94 -9.85 -9.38
CA LEU A 79 -17.70 -8.84 -10.13
C LEU A 79 -18.08 -9.29 -11.53
N GLU A 80 -17.19 -9.98 -12.25
CA GLU A 80 -17.47 -10.51 -13.59
C GLU A 80 -18.63 -11.54 -13.57
N GLN A 81 -18.79 -12.27 -12.46
CA GLN A 81 -19.91 -13.19 -12.28
C GLN A 81 -21.23 -12.44 -12.02
N ASP A 82 -21.17 -11.36 -11.24
CA ASP A 82 -22.34 -10.54 -10.87
C ASP A 82 -22.82 -9.61 -12.01
N GLU A 83 -21.95 -9.21 -12.93
CA GLU A 83 -22.27 -8.29 -14.05
C GLU A 83 -23.48 -8.75 -14.86
N ARG A 84 -23.61 -10.07 -15.04
CA ARG A 84 -24.73 -10.71 -15.76
C ARG A 84 -26.10 -10.43 -15.14
N ARG A 85 -26.16 -9.94 -13.89
CA ARG A 85 -27.40 -9.63 -13.16
C ARG A 85 -27.78 -8.16 -13.20
N GLY A 86 -26.88 -7.25 -13.63
CA GLY A 86 -27.18 -5.84 -13.86
C GLY A 86 -27.81 -5.07 -12.68
N SER A 87 -27.59 -5.50 -11.44
CA SER A 87 -28.32 -5.01 -10.27
C SER A 87 -27.78 -3.67 -9.74
N VAL A 88 -28.59 -2.95 -8.95
CA VAL A 88 -28.12 -1.75 -8.22
C VAL A 88 -26.92 -2.09 -7.32
N LEU A 89 -26.99 -3.24 -6.65
CA LEU A 89 -25.92 -3.71 -5.78
C LEU A 89 -24.63 -3.96 -6.58
N PHE A 90 -24.72 -4.55 -7.77
CA PHE A 90 -23.57 -4.70 -8.66
C PHE A 90 -22.92 -3.35 -8.99
N ARG A 91 -23.70 -2.33 -9.37
CA ARG A 91 -23.16 -0.99 -9.67
C ARG A 91 -22.44 -0.36 -8.48
N ILE A 92 -22.95 -0.56 -7.27
CA ILE A 92 -22.30 -0.09 -6.03
C ILE A 92 -20.96 -0.81 -5.84
N LYS A 93 -20.94 -2.15 -5.88
CA LYS A 93 -19.71 -2.94 -5.74
C LYS A 93 -18.67 -2.58 -6.80
N HIS A 94 -19.11 -2.44 -8.06
CA HIS A 94 -18.24 -2.09 -9.18
C HIS A 94 -17.59 -0.71 -8.99
N THR A 95 -18.37 0.28 -8.54
CA THR A 95 -17.85 1.62 -8.24
C THR A 95 -16.83 1.58 -7.09
N GLN A 96 -17.16 0.88 -6.00
CA GLN A 96 -16.24 0.71 -4.86
C GLN A 96 -14.95 0.01 -5.28
N PHE A 97 -15.04 -0.99 -6.15
CA PHE A 97 -13.90 -1.71 -6.70
C PHE A 97 -12.97 -0.81 -7.52
N ILE A 98 -13.51 0.03 -8.40
CA ILE A 98 -12.71 0.97 -9.17
C ILE A 98 -11.97 1.93 -8.23
N VAL A 99 -12.68 2.50 -7.26
CA VAL A 99 -12.11 3.46 -6.31
C VAL A 99 -10.98 2.83 -5.51
N ILE A 100 -11.17 1.65 -4.92
CA ILE A 100 -10.13 1.02 -4.10
C ILE A 100 -8.94 0.54 -4.95
N LYS A 101 -9.19 0.11 -6.19
CA LYS A 101 -8.13 -0.31 -7.11
C LYS A 101 -7.25 0.89 -7.48
N ASP A 102 -7.86 2.03 -7.80
CA ASP A 102 -7.13 3.25 -8.12
C ASP A 102 -6.34 3.76 -6.89
N ASP A 103 -6.96 3.76 -5.71
CA ASP A 103 -6.32 4.16 -4.46
C ASP A 103 -5.09 3.29 -4.13
N TYR A 104 -5.23 1.96 -4.30
CA TYR A 104 -4.11 1.03 -4.17
C TYR A 104 -3.00 1.30 -5.18
N LEU A 105 -3.32 1.52 -6.46
CA LEU A 105 -2.32 1.79 -7.48
C LEU A 105 -1.56 3.10 -7.20
N SER A 106 -2.24 4.13 -6.67
CA SER A 106 -1.57 5.34 -6.20
C SER A 106 -0.60 5.05 -5.05
N ALA A 107 -1.07 4.38 -3.99
CA ALA A 107 -0.24 4.04 -2.83
C ALA A 107 0.97 3.16 -3.21
N TYR A 108 0.78 2.23 -4.16
CA TYR A 108 1.86 1.40 -4.69
C TYR A 108 2.91 2.24 -5.43
N ARG A 109 2.51 3.19 -6.28
CA ARG A 109 3.45 4.10 -6.95
C ARG A 109 4.20 4.96 -5.94
N GLU A 110 3.51 5.54 -4.96
CA GLU A 110 4.12 6.33 -3.89
C GLU A 110 5.16 5.50 -3.10
N HIS A 111 4.89 4.22 -2.88
CA HIS A 111 5.84 3.29 -2.26
C HIS A 111 7.09 3.08 -3.13
N GLU A 112 6.92 2.76 -4.41
CA GLU A 112 8.04 2.56 -5.34
C GLU A 112 8.88 3.82 -5.49
N GLU A 113 8.25 4.99 -5.59
CA GLU A 113 8.94 6.29 -5.62
C GLU A 113 9.78 6.51 -4.36
N PHE A 114 9.24 6.16 -3.19
CA PHE A 114 10.00 6.26 -1.94
C PHE A 114 11.20 5.31 -1.92
N VAL A 115 11.02 4.05 -2.31
CA VAL A 115 12.11 3.06 -2.34
C VAL A 115 13.23 3.52 -3.26
N ASN A 116 12.90 3.95 -4.48
CA ASN A 116 13.87 4.49 -5.43
C ASN A 116 14.61 5.72 -4.86
N TYR A 117 13.87 6.66 -4.26
CA TYR A 117 14.47 7.83 -3.60
C TYR A 117 15.44 7.42 -2.48
N TYR A 118 15.05 6.47 -1.64
CA TYR A 118 15.86 5.99 -0.52
C TYR A 118 17.16 5.36 -1.01
N GLU A 119 17.10 4.48 -2.00
CA GLU A 119 18.28 3.86 -2.61
C GLU A 119 19.22 4.90 -3.22
N ASP A 120 18.68 5.85 -3.97
CA ASP A 120 19.47 6.93 -4.57
C ASP A 120 20.13 7.84 -3.54
N LYS A 121 19.42 8.12 -2.44
CA LYS A 121 19.97 8.88 -1.32
C LYS A 121 21.16 8.15 -0.68
N ILE A 122 21.03 6.85 -0.42
CA ILE A 122 22.14 6.03 0.11
C ILE A 122 23.34 6.06 -0.84
N LYS A 123 23.12 5.78 -2.14
CA LYS A 123 24.19 5.78 -3.15
C LYS A 123 24.94 7.12 -3.20
N LYS A 124 24.23 8.25 -3.05
CA LYS A 124 24.84 9.59 -3.00
C LYS A 124 25.70 9.80 -1.76
N LEU A 125 25.21 9.40 -0.58
CA LEU A 125 25.97 9.52 0.67
C LEU A 125 27.24 8.67 0.66
N MET A 126 27.16 7.42 0.19
CA MET A 126 28.32 6.54 0.05
C MET A 126 29.40 7.14 -0.87
N LYS A 127 29.00 7.74 -2.00
CA LYS A 127 29.92 8.41 -2.93
C LYS A 127 30.59 9.64 -2.32
N LEU A 128 29.88 10.41 -1.50
CA LEU A 128 30.43 11.59 -0.82
C LEU A 128 31.46 11.17 0.23
N GLU A 129 31.18 10.13 1.02
CA GLU A 129 32.11 9.60 2.02
C GLU A 129 33.36 8.97 1.41
N ALA A 130 33.21 8.22 0.31
CA ALA A 130 34.35 7.66 -0.40
C ALA A 130 35.31 8.76 -0.88
N LYS A 131 34.76 9.82 -1.50
CA LYS A 131 35.55 10.99 -1.93
C LYS A 131 36.19 11.74 -0.76
N ALA A 132 35.50 11.86 0.37
CA ALA A 132 36.05 12.51 1.56
C ALA A 132 37.20 11.70 2.19
N SER A 133 37.19 10.39 2.02
CA SER A 133 38.22 9.47 2.54
C SER A 133 39.47 9.38 1.64
N GLU A 134 39.42 9.97 0.45
CA GLU A 134 40.55 10.08 -0.49
C GLU A 134 41.43 11.33 -0.23
N PHE A 135 41.06 12.16 0.76
CA PHE A 135 41.83 13.33 1.24
C PHE A 135 42.44 13.04 2.62
#